data_AF-A0A8J6IV36-F1
#
_entry.id   AF-A0A8J6IV36-F1
#
_cell.length_a   1.000
_cell.length_b   1.000
_cell.length_c   1.000
_cell.angle_alpha   90.00
_cell.angle_beta   90.00
_cell.angle_gamma   90.00
#
_symmetry.space_group_name_H-M   'P 1'
#
loop_
_entity.id
_entity.type
_entity.pdbx_description
1 polymer ?
#
loop_
_entity_poly.entity_id
_entity_poly.type
_entity_poly.pdbx_seq_one_letter_code
_entity_poly.pdbx_strand_id
1 'polypeptide(L)'
;MPKSIAGTDHKPNTQVLADRYFVQLQKAPLSRFMQSQSASAKQSKVNSSAQALKLAYVAELSRAQQKFVTVAKAHITDLQIEHQYQFLFNGLAVKSSRASAAKLASLPGVKAVYPVKKRYISATPGQQVIKAPQAWSLVGGQQLAGKGIKIAVIDTGIRNDNPMFSDGSVSEWQIPDDAYVKQHPDYCRSENGDPQFCNQKLIVARWIDPAQHGLWVYEKEHMSPLGFNGHGSHVAGIALGTPVNIEFNGVNQQVGGVAPASYLMIYKALYVEPGGAATGTDTMLLEALELAVKDGADIINNSWGRPLQLIRPIRFLVRFLPMQKLWEWLW
;
A
#
# COMPACT_ATOMS: atom_id res chain seq x y z
N MET A 1 -18.90 -2.84 -48.96
CA MET A 1 -18.54 -2.23 -47.65
C MET A 1 -19.28 -2.96 -46.55
N PRO A 2 -18.60 -3.59 -45.59
CA PRO A 2 -19.21 -3.93 -44.31
C PRO A 2 -18.69 -3.01 -43.21
N LYS A 3 -19.64 -2.41 -42.49
CA LYS A 3 -19.43 -1.63 -41.27
C LYS A 3 -18.88 -2.52 -40.15
N SER A 4 -17.99 -1.95 -39.34
CA SER A 4 -17.65 -2.49 -38.02
C SER A 4 -18.84 -2.33 -37.07
N ILE A 5 -18.86 -3.14 -35.99
CA ILE A 5 -18.88 -2.67 -34.59
C ILE A 5 -18.73 -3.87 -33.64
N ALA A 6 -17.72 -3.74 -32.77
CA ALA A 6 -17.57 -4.23 -31.39
C ALA A 6 -17.96 -5.68 -31.02
N GLY A 7 -16.93 -6.49 -30.80
CA GLY A 7 -16.91 -7.55 -29.80
C GLY A 7 -15.79 -7.24 -28.80
N THR A 8 -16.14 -7.20 -27.51
CA THR A 8 -15.28 -6.87 -26.38
C THR A 8 -14.08 -7.81 -26.25
N ASP A 9 -12.91 -7.34 -26.64
CA ASP A 9 -11.66 -8.08 -26.44
C ASP A 9 -11.19 -7.89 -24.99
N HIS A 10 -11.56 -8.83 -24.12
CA HIS A 10 -11.04 -8.94 -22.76
C HIS A 10 -9.53 -9.27 -22.81
N LYS A 11 -8.69 -8.24 -22.92
CA LYS A 11 -7.24 -8.39 -22.69
C LYS A 11 -7.03 -8.92 -21.26
N PRO A 12 -6.13 -9.89 -21.03
CA PRO A 12 -5.87 -10.40 -19.69
C PRO A 12 -5.29 -9.28 -18.80
N ASN A 13 -6.06 -8.82 -17.81
CA ASN A 13 -5.73 -7.72 -16.86
C ASN A 13 -4.60 -8.07 -15.85
N THR A 14 -3.67 -8.94 -16.21
CA THR A 14 -2.39 -9.12 -15.51
C THR A 14 -1.33 -9.47 -16.54
N GLN A 15 -0.47 -8.51 -16.84
CA GLN A 15 0.67 -8.72 -17.73
C GLN A 15 1.88 -9.15 -16.90
N VAL A 16 2.50 -10.28 -17.24
CA VAL A 16 3.81 -10.64 -16.67
C VAL A 16 4.84 -9.64 -17.18
N LEU A 17 5.59 -9.05 -16.26
CA LEU A 17 6.68 -8.15 -16.61
C LEU A 17 7.92 -8.99 -16.94
N ALA A 18 8.48 -8.77 -18.13
CA ALA A 18 9.63 -9.53 -18.60
C ALA A 18 10.83 -9.34 -17.66
N ASP A 19 11.59 -10.43 -17.47
CA ASP A 19 12.87 -10.45 -16.75
C ASP A 19 12.83 -9.90 -15.32
N ARG A 20 11.66 -9.89 -14.68
CA ARG A 20 11.48 -9.47 -13.30
C ARG A 20 10.86 -10.57 -12.45
N TYR A 21 11.49 -10.83 -11.30
CA TYR A 21 11.09 -11.92 -10.42
C TYR A 21 11.13 -11.52 -8.96
N PHE A 22 10.24 -12.09 -8.15
CA PHE A 22 10.42 -12.19 -6.71
C PHE A 22 11.20 -13.44 -6.38
N VAL A 23 12.23 -13.31 -5.56
CA VAL A 23 12.93 -14.43 -4.93
C VAL A 23 12.50 -14.49 -3.47
N GLN A 24 11.65 -15.45 -3.12
CA GLN A 24 11.23 -15.69 -1.74
C GLN A 24 12.28 -16.51 -1.01
N LEU A 25 12.70 -16.07 0.16
CA LEU A 25 13.63 -16.81 1.02
C LEU A 25 12.89 -17.65 2.06
N GLN A 26 13.56 -18.67 2.59
CA GLN A 26 12.97 -19.66 3.48
C GLN A 26 12.51 -19.11 4.84
N LYS A 27 13.25 -18.16 5.43
CA LYS A 27 12.88 -17.57 6.73
C LYS A 27 11.55 -16.83 6.62
N ALA A 28 10.78 -16.83 7.70
CA ALA A 28 9.52 -16.10 7.76
C ALA A 28 9.76 -14.58 7.65
N PRO A 29 8.83 -13.81 7.06
CA PRO A 29 8.84 -12.36 7.17
C PRO A 29 8.54 -11.92 8.61
N LEU A 30 8.87 -10.66 8.93
CA LEU A 30 8.65 -10.07 10.26
C LEU A 30 7.20 -10.25 10.74
N SER A 31 6.21 -10.00 9.87
CA SER A 31 4.79 -10.12 10.21
C SER A 31 4.43 -11.49 10.77
N ARG A 32 4.90 -12.57 10.13
CA ARG A 32 4.66 -13.95 10.58
C ARG A 32 5.47 -14.29 11.83
N PHE A 33 6.70 -13.80 11.92
CA PHE A 33 7.52 -13.97 13.12
C PHE A 33 6.86 -13.32 14.34
N MET A 34 6.44 -12.05 14.24
CA MET A 34 5.76 -11.34 15.31
C MET A 34 4.45 -12.02 15.72
N GLN A 35 3.67 -12.54 14.76
CA GLN A 35 2.47 -13.31 15.06
C GLN A 35 2.77 -14.57 15.89
N SER A 36 3.84 -15.31 15.58
CA SER A 36 4.24 -16.48 16.38
C SER A 36 4.71 -16.11 17.79
N GLN A 37 5.34 -14.94 17.95
CA GLN A 37 5.76 -14.44 19.27
C GLN A 37 4.55 -14.03 20.12
N SER A 38 3.58 -13.33 19.52
CA SER A 38 2.34 -12.96 20.21
C SER A 38 1.48 -14.16 20.61
N ALA A 39 1.44 -15.23 19.81
CA ALA A 39 0.73 -16.46 20.15
C ALA A 39 1.41 -17.24 21.30
N SER A 40 2.72 -17.10 21.44
CA SER A 40 3.51 -17.75 22.50
C SER A 40 3.52 -16.93 23.81
N ALA A 41 3.27 -15.62 23.73
CA ALA A 41 3.21 -14.72 24.87
C ALA A 41 1.80 -14.69 25.52
N LYS A 42 1.51 -15.67 26.39
CA LYS A 42 0.48 -15.47 27.42
C LYS A 42 0.98 -14.39 28.38
N GLN A 43 0.31 -13.24 28.38
CA GLN A 43 0.41 -12.15 29.38
C GLN A 43 1.83 -11.77 29.84
N SER A 44 2.48 -10.86 29.11
CA SER A 44 3.52 -10.02 29.74
C SER A 44 3.56 -8.63 29.10
N LYS A 45 3.36 -7.62 29.96
CA LYS A 45 3.38 -6.18 29.65
C LYS A 45 4.78 -5.77 29.20
N VAL A 46 5.08 -5.71 27.90
CA VAL A 46 6.34 -5.08 27.45
C VAL A 46 6.26 -4.52 26.02
N ASN A 47 5.72 -3.30 25.86
CA ASN A 47 5.70 -2.60 24.56
C ASN A 47 7.13 -2.24 24.05
N SER A 48 8.08 -1.99 24.95
CA SER A 48 9.48 -1.67 24.60
C SER A 48 10.27 -2.88 24.05
N SER A 49 9.96 -4.09 24.51
CA SER A 49 10.61 -5.33 24.04
C SER A 49 10.16 -5.71 22.63
N ALA A 50 8.90 -5.44 22.28
CA ALA A 50 8.36 -5.78 20.97
C ALA A 50 9.03 -4.97 19.86
N GLN A 51 9.32 -3.69 20.09
CA GLN A 51 10.01 -2.85 19.11
C GLN A 51 11.48 -3.26 18.93
N ALA A 52 12.20 -3.50 20.03
CA ALA A 52 13.57 -3.99 19.97
C ALA A 52 13.67 -5.34 19.25
N LEU A 53 12.73 -6.25 19.52
CA LEU A 53 12.63 -7.55 18.87
C LEU A 53 12.36 -7.42 17.36
N LYS A 54 11.44 -6.52 16.95
CA LYS A 54 11.21 -6.24 15.54
C LYS A 54 12.48 -5.77 14.84
N LEU A 55 13.17 -4.78 15.41
CA LEU A 55 14.40 -4.22 14.84
C LEU A 55 15.51 -5.28 14.75
N ALA A 56 15.69 -6.09 15.79
CA ALA A 56 16.68 -7.16 15.80
C ALA A 56 16.40 -8.21 14.71
N TYR A 57 15.13 -8.61 14.56
CA TYR A 57 14.73 -9.59 13.54
C TYR A 57 14.85 -9.05 12.12
N VAL A 58 14.45 -7.79 11.88
CA VAL A 58 14.66 -7.13 10.58
C VAL A 58 16.15 -7.07 10.25
N ALA A 59 17.01 -6.68 11.20
CA ALA A 59 18.45 -6.65 10.98
C ALA A 59 19.04 -8.06 10.72
N GLU A 60 18.49 -9.10 11.35
CA GLU A 60 18.84 -10.50 11.05
C GLU A 60 18.46 -10.88 9.61
N LEU A 61 17.24 -10.58 9.18
CA LEU A 61 16.78 -10.82 7.81
C LEU A 61 17.66 -10.08 6.80
N SER A 62 17.97 -8.80 7.03
CA SER A 62 18.83 -8.00 6.16
C SER A 62 20.24 -8.60 6.04
N ARG A 63 20.85 -9.04 7.15
CA ARG A 63 22.16 -9.73 7.10
C ARG A 63 22.09 -11.05 6.32
N ALA A 64 21.02 -11.82 6.50
CA ALA A 64 20.82 -13.08 5.78
C ALA A 64 20.62 -12.83 4.26
N GLN A 65 19.85 -11.81 3.90
CA GLN A 65 19.62 -11.39 2.52
C GLN A 65 20.92 -10.90 1.88
N GLN A 66 21.73 -10.09 2.56
CA GLN A 66 23.01 -9.64 2.03
C GLN A 66 23.96 -10.81 1.72
N LYS A 67 24.03 -11.81 2.61
CA LYS A 67 24.80 -13.05 2.36
C LYS A 67 24.28 -13.80 1.14
N PHE A 68 22.95 -13.95 1.03
CA PHE A 68 22.33 -14.57 -0.13
C PHE A 68 22.64 -13.82 -1.43
N VAL A 69 22.55 -12.49 -1.44
CA VAL A 69 22.85 -11.65 -2.61
C VAL A 69 24.28 -11.86 -3.08
N THR A 70 25.26 -11.90 -2.16
CA THR A 70 26.66 -12.16 -2.51
C THR A 70 26.82 -13.51 -3.21
N VAL A 71 26.22 -14.58 -2.67
CA VAL A 71 26.25 -15.92 -3.28
C VAL A 71 25.54 -15.94 -4.63
N ALA A 72 24.35 -15.36 -4.71
CA ALA A 72 23.54 -15.36 -5.93
C ALA A 72 24.24 -14.62 -7.08
N LYS A 73 24.85 -13.46 -6.82
CA LYS A 73 25.63 -12.70 -7.81
C LYS A 73 26.88 -13.43 -8.30
N ALA A 74 27.48 -14.30 -7.49
CA ALA A 74 28.62 -15.13 -7.91
C ALA A 74 28.22 -16.21 -8.92
N HIS A 75 26.97 -16.69 -8.88
CA HIS A 75 26.46 -17.72 -9.79
C HIS A 75 25.67 -17.18 -10.98
N ILE A 76 25.21 -15.93 -10.89
CA ILE A 76 24.25 -15.34 -11.82
C ILE A 76 24.69 -13.92 -12.14
N THR A 77 25.35 -13.77 -13.29
CA THR A 77 26.03 -12.54 -13.70
C THR A 77 25.09 -11.44 -14.17
N ASP A 78 23.88 -11.78 -14.62
CA ASP A 78 22.83 -10.85 -15.04
C ASP A 78 21.86 -10.46 -13.90
N LEU A 79 22.17 -10.83 -12.66
CA LEU A 79 21.32 -10.57 -11.49
C LEU A 79 21.46 -9.12 -11.00
N GLN A 80 20.38 -8.35 -11.16
CA GLN A 80 20.24 -7.02 -10.55
C GLN A 80 19.24 -7.08 -9.40
N ILE A 81 19.64 -6.60 -8.23
CA ILE A 81 18.74 -6.48 -7.09
C ILE A 81 18.07 -5.12 -7.17
N GLU A 82 16.75 -5.11 -7.22
CA GLU A 82 15.96 -3.87 -7.32
C GLU A 82 15.39 -3.46 -5.97
N HIS A 83 14.94 -4.43 -5.18
CA HIS A 83 14.40 -4.17 -3.84
C HIS A 83 14.57 -5.37 -2.91
N GLN A 84 14.61 -5.10 -1.59
CA GLN A 84 14.66 -6.12 -0.54
C GLN A 84 13.54 -5.89 0.47
N TYR A 85 12.75 -6.93 0.72
CA TYR A 85 11.57 -6.90 1.59
C TYR A 85 11.83 -7.72 2.85
N GLN A 86 11.34 -7.27 4.00
CA GLN A 86 11.48 -8.00 5.27
C GLN A 86 10.20 -8.07 6.10
N PHE A 87 9.27 -7.13 5.92
CA PHE A 87 8.13 -6.92 6.81
C PHE A 87 6.98 -7.87 6.48
N LEU A 88 6.55 -7.84 5.23
CA LEU A 88 5.42 -8.59 4.71
C LEU A 88 5.92 -9.77 3.87
N PHE A 89 7.01 -9.57 3.16
CA PHE A 89 7.68 -10.61 2.40
C PHE A 89 9.12 -10.71 2.88
N ASN A 90 9.68 -11.92 2.93
CA ASN A 90 11.12 -12.07 3.12
C ASN A 90 11.71 -12.53 1.80
N GLY A 91 12.33 -11.59 1.10
CA GLY A 91 12.89 -11.87 -0.22
C GLY A 91 13.24 -10.61 -1.00
N LEU A 92 13.49 -10.79 -2.28
CA LEU A 92 14.04 -9.76 -3.15
C LEU A 92 13.19 -9.60 -4.40
N ALA A 93 13.07 -8.36 -4.89
CA ALA A 93 12.73 -8.07 -6.28
C ALA A 93 14.02 -8.03 -7.08
N VAL A 94 14.07 -8.77 -8.18
CA VAL A 94 15.26 -8.86 -9.02
C VAL A 94 14.93 -8.73 -10.50
N LYS A 95 15.88 -8.15 -11.25
CA LYS A 95 15.94 -8.27 -12.70
C LYS A 95 16.93 -9.38 -13.07
N SER A 96 16.52 -10.30 -13.92
CA SER A 96 17.38 -11.36 -14.47
C SER A 96 16.73 -12.00 -15.69
N SER A 97 17.50 -12.65 -16.56
CA SER A 97 16.93 -13.49 -17.61
C SER A 97 16.09 -14.64 -17.03
N ARG A 98 15.18 -15.19 -17.85
CA ARG A 98 14.38 -16.36 -17.47
C ARG A 98 15.23 -17.60 -17.13
N ALA A 99 16.34 -17.81 -17.84
CA ALA A 99 17.26 -18.91 -17.56
C ALA A 99 17.92 -18.75 -16.19
N SER A 100 18.36 -17.53 -15.86
CA SER A 100 18.89 -17.17 -14.55
C SER A 100 17.86 -17.29 -13.43
N ALA A 101 16.59 -16.95 -13.69
CA ALA A 101 15.51 -17.15 -12.72
C ALA A 101 15.29 -18.62 -12.33
N ALA A 102 15.44 -19.54 -13.29
CA ALA A 102 15.41 -20.98 -12.99
C ALA A 102 16.59 -21.42 -12.12
N LYS A 103 17.79 -20.87 -12.36
CA LYS A 103 18.97 -21.10 -11.51
C LYS A 103 18.77 -20.54 -10.10
N LEU A 104 18.22 -19.32 -9.96
CA LEU A 104 17.88 -18.73 -8.66
C LEU A 104 17.00 -19.67 -7.83
N ALA A 105 16.01 -20.32 -8.44
CA ALA A 105 15.11 -21.23 -7.75
C ALA A 105 15.82 -22.47 -7.16
N SER A 106 17.00 -22.80 -7.66
CA SER A 106 17.83 -23.92 -7.19
C SER A 106 18.85 -23.54 -6.10
N LEU A 107 19.03 -22.25 -5.81
CA LEU A 107 20.02 -21.80 -4.84
C LEU A 107 19.57 -22.13 -3.39
N PRO A 108 20.51 -22.53 -2.50
CA PRO A 108 20.21 -22.74 -1.10
C PRO A 108 19.58 -21.50 -0.44
N GLY A 109 18.55 -21.72 0.37
CA GLY A 109 17.83 -20.66 1.07
C GLY A 109 16.69 -20.00 0.26
N VAL A 110 16.57 -20.31 -1.04
CA VAL A 110 15.40 -19.93 -1.85
C VAL A 110 14.25 -20.89 -1.57
N LYS A 111 13.07 -20.31 -1.34
CA LYS A 111 11.82 -21.03 -1.14
C LYS A 111 11.04 -21.14 -2.45
N ALA A 112 11.01 -20.06 -3.21
CA ALA A 112 10.30 -19.98 -4.49
C ALA A 112 10.75 -18.76 -5.28
N VAL A 113 10.60 -18.83 -6.60
CA VAL A 113 10.77 -17.70 -7.52
C VAL A 113 9.47 -17.47 -8.27
N TYR A 114 8.97 -16.23 -8.27
CA TYR A 114 7.70 -15.87 -8.91
C TYR A 114 7.92 -14.77 -9.95
N PRO A 115 7.28 -14.83 -11.13
CA PRO A 115 7.32 -13.72 -12.07
C PRO A 115 6.55 -12.52 -11.50
N VAL A 116 7.08 -11.31 -11.73
CA VAL A 116 6.40 -10.06 -11.38
C VAL A 116 5.29 -9.78 -12.38
N LYS A 117 4.14 -9.30 -11.90
CA LYS A 117 3.00 -8.93 -12.75
C LYS A 117 2.65 -7.46 -12.58
N LYS A 118 2.06 -6.89 -13.63
CA LYS A 118 1.33 -5.62 -13.59
C LYS A 118 -0.07 -5.82 -13.01
N ARG A 119 -0.50 -4.86 -12.21
CA ARG A 119 -1.82 -4.75 -11.57
C ARG A 119 -2.44 -3.43 -11.94
N TYR A 120 -3.74 -3.46 -12.21
CA TYR A 120 -4.49 -2.30 -12.65
C TYR A 120 -5.40 -1.83 -11.52
N ILE A 121 -5.76 -0.55 -11.57
CA ILE A 121 -6.84 0.00 -10.74
C ILE A 121 -8.10 -0.86 -10.87
N SER A 122 -8.83 -1.01 -9.78
CA SER A 122 -10.10 -1.74 -9.76
C SER A 122 -11.15 -0.90 -9.05
N ALA A 123 -12.00 -0.26 -9.82
CA ALA A 123 -13.24 0.30 -9.34
C ALA A 123 -14.36 -0.72 -9.58
N THR A 124 -14.80 -1.43 -8.53
CA THR A 124 -16.10 -2.10 -8.58
C THR A 124 -17.14 -1.04 -8.23
N PRO A 125 -18.18 -0.80 -9.05
CA PRO A 125 -19.28 0.08 -8.67
C PRO A 125 -19.83 -0.36 -7.32
N GLY A 126 -19.82 0.52 -6.33
CA GLY A 126 -20.34 0.23 -5.00
C GLY A 126 -21.85 0.02 -5.07
N GLN A 127 -22.30 -1.21 -5.25
CA GLN A 127 -23.70 -1.58 -5.06
C GLN A 127 -23.96 -1.64 -3.55
N GLN A 128 -24.40 -0.49 -3.01
CA GLN A 128 -25.16 -0.18 -1.77
C GLN A 128 -24.97 -0.98 -0.45
N VAL A 129 -25.20 -0.21 0.63
CA VAL A 129 -25.41 -0.58 2.05
C VAL A 129 -24.15 -0.83 2.88
N ILE A 130 -23.31 0.20 3.02
CA ILE A 130 -22.47 0.33 4.21
C ILE A 130 -23.37 0.93 5.31
N LYS A 131 -23.58 0.24 6.43
CA LYS A 131 -24.34 0.72 7.61
C LYS A 131 -23.58 1.82 8.37
N ALA A 132 -23.00 2.76 7.63
CA ALA A 132 -22.18 3.84 8.15
C ALA A 132 -22.95 4.73 9.14
N PRO A 133 -24.21 5.13 8.89
CA PRO A 133 -24.98 5.90 9.88
C PRO A 133 -25.13 5.18 11.23
N GLN A 134 -25.37 3.87 11.21
CA GLN A 134 -25.44 3.07 12.43
C GLN A 134 -24.07 3.00 13.12
N ALA A 135 -23.00 2.76 12.37
CA ALA A 135 -21.64 2.74 12.92
C ALA A 135 -21.23 4.08 13.53
N TRP A 136 -21.58 5.20 12.89
CA TRP A 136 -21.33 6.55 13.38
C TRP A 136 -22.02 6.81 14.71
N SER A 137 -23.26 6.33 14.89
CA SER A 137 -23.98 6.47 16.17
C SER A 137 -23.25 5.82 17.34
N LEU A 138 -22.53 4.71 17.09
CA LEU A 138 -21.76 3.99 18.12
C LEU A 138 -20.47 4.71 18.54
N VAL A 139 -19.96 5.64 17.71
CA VAL A 139 -18.70 6.35 17.94
C VAL A 139 -18.90 7.85 18.21
N GLY A 140 -20.14 8.28 18.46
CA GLY A 140 -20.48 9.66 18.79
C GLY A 140 -20.69 10.58 17.58
N GLY A 141 -20.94 10.03 16.40
CA GLY A 141 -21.24 10.75 15.16
C GLY A 141 -20.15 10.63 14.08
N GLN A 142 -20.48 11.04 12.86
CA GLN A 142 -19.59 10.92 11.70
C GLN A 142 -18.28 11.69 11.91
N GLN A 143 -18.33 12.90 12.47
CA GLN A 143 -17.16 13.72 12.81
C GLN A 143 -16.17 13.09 13.81
N LEU A 144 -16.54 12.02 14.51
CA LEU A 144 -15.64 11.27 15.40
C LEU A 144 -15.22 9.91 14.81
N ALA A 145 -15.79 9.52 13.67
CA ALA A 145 -15.54 8.21 13.08
C ALA A 145 -14.09 8.09 12.61
N GLY A 146 -13.40 7.09 13.17
CA GLY A 146 -11.99 6.84 12.87
C GLY A 146 -11.00 7.71 13.65
N LYS A 147 -11.44 8.36 14.74
CA LYS A 147 -10.57 9.17 15.61
C LYS A 147 -9.30 8.42 16.03
N GLY A 148 -8.16 9.02 15.73
CA GLY A 148 -6.82 8.50 16.05
C GLY A 148 -6.31 7.39 15.12
N ILE A 149 -7.11 6.96 14.14
CA ILE A 149 -6.73 5.90 13.20
C ILE A 149 -5.94 6.48 12.03
N LYS A 150 -4.83 5.84 11.68
CA LYS A 150 -4.04 6.13 10.47
C LYS A 150 -4.43 5.20 9.34
N ILE A 151 -4.99 5.75 8.26
CA ILE A 151 -5.42 4.99 7.08
C ILE A 151 -4.46 5.29 5.92
N ALA A 152 -3.74 4.26 5.49
CA ALA A 152 -2.91 4.29 4.30
C ALA A 152 -3.73 3.96 3.04
N VAL A 153 -3.60 4.79 2.02
CA VAL A 153 -4.18 4.58 0.68
C VAL A 153 -3.03 4.36 -0.28
N ILE A 154 -2.93 3.14 -0.83
CA ILE A 154 -1.95 2.79 -1.86
C ILE A 154 -2.66 2.82 -3.20
N ASP A 155 -2.42 3.85 -4.00
CA ASP A 155 -3.21 4.11 -5.22
C ASP A 155 -2.47 4.98 -6.25
N THR A 156 -3.18 5.74 -7.08
CA THR A 156 -2.63 6.62 -8.14
C THR A 156 -2.13 7.97 -7.63
N GLY A 157 -1.88 8.11 -6.33
CA GLY A 157 -1.56 9.39 -5.68
C GLY A 157 -2.79 10.22 -5.36
N ILE A 158 -2.58 11.47 -4.93
CA ILE A 158 -3.63 12.34 -4.41
C ILE A 158 -3.57 13.76 -4.96
N ARG A 159 -4.74 14.37 -5.12
CA ARG A 159 -4.93 15.82 -5.30
C ARG A 159 -5.15 16.43 -3.92
N ASN A 160 -4.06 16.72 -3.23
CA ASN A 160 -4.07 17.21 -1.84
C ASN A 160 -4.75 18.59 -1.71
N ASP A 161 -4.84 19.34 -2.80
CA ASP A 161 -5.58 20.60 -2.94
C ASP A 161 -7.11 20.45 -2.86
N ASN A 162 -7.64 19.23 -2.93
CA ASN A 162 -9.07 19.00 -2.79
C ASN A 162 -9.56 19.32 -1.36
N PRO A 163 -10.66 20.09 -1.18
CA PRO A 163 -11.18 20.45 0.14
C PRO A 163 -11.52 19.27 1.07
N MET A 164 -11.81 18.07 0.51
CA MET A 164 -12.00 16.84 1.29
C MET A 164 -10.72 16.35 1.99
N PHE A 165 -9.55 16.90 1.67
CA PHE A 165 -8.28 16.60 2.34
C PHE A 165 -7.76 17.77 3.19
N SER A 166 -8.61 18.78 3.43
CA SER A 166 -8.36 19.77 4.46
C SER A 166 -8.40 19.16 5.86
N ASP A 167 -7.82 19.87 6.83
CA ASP A 167 -7.67 19.40 8.21
C ASP A 167 -8.99 19.01 8.89
N GLY A 168 -10.10 19.68 8.56
CA GLY A 168 -11.42 19.31 9.08
C GLY A 168 -11.45 19.13 10.60
N SER A 169 -11.95 17.98 11.05
CA SER A 169 -12.06 17.64 12.48
C SER A 169 -10.72 17.33 13.17
N VAL A 170 -9.62 17.25 12.42
CA VAL A 170 -8.28 16.91 12.95
C VAL A 170 -7.33 18.12 13.03
N SER A 171 -7.81 19.34 12.76
CA SER A 171 -7.01 20.58 12.74
C SER A 171 -6.25 20.86 14.03
N GLU A 172 -6.83 20.55 15.19
CA GLU A 172 -6.21 20.78 16.50
C GLU A 172 -5.48 19.54 17.05
N TRP A 173 -5.40 18.46 16.28
CA TRP A 173 -4.83 17.21 16.77
C TRP A 173 -3.32 17.19 16.62
N GLN A 174 -2.65 16.58 17.58
CA GLN A 174 -1.24 16.27 17.46
C GLN A 174 -1.05 15.20 16.38
N ILE A 175 -0.20 15.47 15.38
CA ILE A 175 0.20 14.44 14.41
C ILE A 175 0.95 13.33 15.17
N PRO A 176 0.59 12.04 14.97
CA PRO A 176 1.30 10.93 15.61
C PRO A 176 2.80 10.98 15.33
N ASP A 177 3.59 10.86 16.40
CA ASP A 177 5.04 10.89 16.32
C ASP A 177 5.62 9.53 15.89
N ASP A 178 5.70 9.29 14.59
CA ASP A 178 6.25 8.04 14.03
C ASP A 178 7.78 8.10 13.85
N ALA A 179 8.48 7.22 14.58
CA ALA A 179 9.94 7.16 14.57
C ALA A 179 10.53 6.80 13.20
N TYR A 180 9.83 5.98 12.40
CA TYR A 180 10.34 5.60 11.09
C TYR A 180 10.27 6.78 10.12
N VAL A 181 9.16 7.53 10.12
CA VAL A 181 8.99 8.73 9.30
C VAL A 181 10.04 9.79 9.63
N LYS A 182 10.36 9.99 10.91
CA LYS A 182 11.44 10.89 11.34
C LYS A 182 12.81 10.52 10.79
N GLN A 183 13.12 9.22 10.74
CA GLN A 183 14.40 8.71 10.26
C GLN A 183 14.43 8.56 8.73
N HIS A 184 13.27 8.45 8.09
CA HIS A 184 13.09 8.27 6.66
C HIS A 184 12.07 9.31 6.15
N PRO A 185 12.47 10.59 6.04
CA PRO A 185 11.59 11.67 5.63
C PRO A 185 10.80 11.30 4.37
N ASP A 186 9.49 11.49 4.42
CA ASP A 186 8.60 11.35 3.28
C ASP A 186 8.60 12.61 2.41
N TYR A 187 7.78 12.67 1.37
CA TYR A 187 7.77 13.79 0.42
C TYR A 187 7.50 15.15 1.08
N CYS A 188 6.80 15.16 2.21
CA CYS A 188 6.49 16.38 2.94
C CYS A 188 7.64 16.89 3.83
N ARG A 189 8.71 16.10 3.99
CA ARG A 189 9.81 16.36 4.93
C ARG A 189 11.19 16.16 4.30
N SER A 190 11.27 15.57 3.11
CA SER A 190 12.51 15.33 2.37
C SER A 190 13.04 16.62 1.72
N GLU A 191 14.35 16.69 1.51
CA GLU A 191 15.02 17.82 0.85
C GLU A 191 14.48 18.12 -0.56
N ASN A 192 14.19 17.07 -1.35
CA ASN A 192 13.60 17.19 -2.70
C ASN A 192 12.06 17.16 -2.68
N GLY A 193 11.48 17.42 -1.52
CA GLY A 193 10.06 17.32 -1.24
C GLY A 193 9.32 18.65 -1.35
N ASP A 194 8.05 18.64 -0.95
CA ASP A 194 7.24 19.84 -0.75
C ASP A 194 6.68 19.87 0.68
N PRO A 195 7.17 20.77 1.54
CA PRO A 195 6.72 20.86 2.93
C PRO A 195 5.25 21.28 3.09
N GLN A 196 4.63 21.82 2.03
CA GLN A 196 3.22 22.21 2.03
C GLN A 196 2.29 21.11 1.50
N PHE A 197 2.84 19.98 1.04
CA PHE A 197 2.04 18.89 0.47
C PHE A 197 1.17 18.20 1.52
N CYS A 198 1.68 18.08 2.74
CA CYS A 198 1.00 17.49 3.90
C CYS A 198 0.37 18.57 4.79
N ASN A 199 -0.61 18.15 5.58
CA ASN A 199 -1.28 18.97 6.60
C ASN A 199 -1.66 18.07 7.80
N GLN A 200 -2.63 18.47 8.63
CA GLN A 200 -3.00 17.69 9.81
C GLN A 200 -3.83 16.46 9.42
N LYS A 201 -4.49 16.51 8.26
CA LYS A 201 -5.23 15.39 7.68
C LYS A 201 -4.30 14.41 6.95
N LEU A 202 -3.54 14.87 5.96
CA LEU A 202 -2.57 14.11 5.19
C LEU A 202 -1.21 14.18 5.88
N ILE A 203 -0.88 13.15 6.67
CA ILE A 203 0.29 13.17 7.56
C ILE A 203 1.54 12.50 6.97
N VAL A 204 1.36 11.65 5.95
CA VAL A 204 2.45 10.98 5.22
C VAL A 204 2.13 10.96 3.73
N ALA A 205 3.10 11.32 2.91
CA ALA A 205 3.02 11.18 1.46
C ALA A 205 4.29 10.58 0.85
N ARG A 206 4.15 9.42 0.20
CA ARG A 206 5.23 8.73 -0.50
C ARG A 206 4.81 8.37 -1.93
N TRP A 207 5.79 8.16 -2.78
CA TRP A 207 5.61 7.64 -4.13
C TRP A 207 6.72 6.65 -4.43
N ILE A 208 6.40 5.65 -5.25
CA ILE A 208 7.35 4.60 -5.65
C ILE A 208 7.81 4.88 -7.06
N ASP A 209 9.12 5.02 -7.25
CA ASP A 209 9.71 5.35 -8.54
C ASP A 209 9.44 4.25 -9.59
N PRO A 210 8.53 4.46 -10.56
CA PRO A 210 8.13 3.42 -11.50
C PRO A 210 9.30 2.91 -12.36
N ALA A 211 10.32 3.75 -12.60
CA ALA A 211 11.47 3.37 -13.42
C ALA A 211 12.31 2.27 -12.74
N GLN A 212 12.47 2.34 -11.42
CA GLN A 212 13.19 1.33 -10.63
C GLN A 212 12.48 -0.04 -10.65
N HIS A 213 11.20 -0.06 -11.00
CA HIS A 213 10.41 -1.28 -11.12
C HIS A 213 10.08 -1.66 -12.56
N GLY A 214 10.69 -1.00 -13.55
CA GLY A 214 10.52 -1.30 -14.97
C GLY A 214 9.12 -1.00 -15.50
N LEU A 215 8.43 -0.03 -14.90
CA LEU A 215 7.18 0.48 -15.40
C LEU A 215 7.47 1.76 -16.20
N TRP A 216 7.13 1.74 -17.48
CA TRP A 216 7.14 2.93 -18.33
C TRP A 216 5.80 3.65 -18.18
N VAL A 217 5.86 4.94 -17.88
CA VAL A 217 4.69 5.75 -17.53
C VAL A 217 4.45 6.85 -18.55
N TYR A 218 3.24 7.38 -18.58
CA TYR A 218 2.87 8.50 -19.42
C TYR A 218 3.73 9.73 -19.11
N GLU A 219 4.18 10.46 -20.12
CA GLU A 219 5.14 11.56 -19.97
C GLU A 219 4.65 12.70 -19.05
N LYS A 220 3.32 12.87 -18.91
CA LYS A 220 2.73 13.90 -18.05
C LYS A 220 2.45 13.42 -16.62
N GLU A 221 2.84 12.20 -16.27
CA GLU A 221 2.78 11.77 -14.88
C GLU A 221 3.75 12.57 -14.00
N HIS A 222 3.34 12.79 -12.76
CA HIS A 222 4.12 13.35 -11.68
C HIS A 222 4.96 12.28 -11.01
N MET A 223 6.28 12.51 -10.99
CA MET A 223 7.24 11.78 -10.15
C MET A 223 7.22 12.34 -8.72
N SER A 224 6.03 12.31 -8.12
CA SER A 224 5.74 12.76 -6.76
C SER A 224 4.42 12.09 -6.29
N PRO A 225 4.00 12.23 -5.03
CA PRO A 225 2.72 11.69 -4.57
C PRO A 225 1.47 12.36 -5.20
N LEU A 226 1.66 13.44 -5.97
CA LEU A 226 0.58 14.16 -6.65
C LEU A 226 -0.12 13.24 -7.66
N GLY A 227 -1.45 13.14 -7.55
CA GLY A 227 -2.26 12.26 -8.38
C GLY A 227 -2.55 12.83 -9.76
N PHE A 228 -2.29 12.04 -10.81
CA PHE A 228 -2.62 12.37 -12.20
C PHE A 228 -3.97 11.78 -12.65
N ASN A 229 -4.28 10.53 -12.28
CA ASN A 229 -5.47 9.81 -12.73
C ASN A 229 -6.77 10.17 -11.97
N GLY A 230 -6.64 10.58 -10.70
CA GLY A 230 -7.78 10.91 -9.82
C GLY A 230 -8.38 9.74 -9.04
N HIS A 231 -8.09 8.48 -9.39
CA HIS A 231 -8.61 7.30 -8.68
C HIS A 231 -8.21 7.29 -7.20
N GLY A 232 -6.95 7.56 -6.87
CA GLY A 232 -6.49 7.63 -5.47
C GLY A 232 -7.18 8.70 -4.64
N SER A 233 -7.43 9.89 -5.21
CA SER A 233 -8.24 10.92 -4.55
C SER A 233 -9.68 10.47 -4.33
N HIS A 234 -10.31 9.83 -5.32
CA HIS A 234 -11.67 9.31 -5.18
C HIS A 234 -11.76 8.26 -4.06
N VAL A 235 -10.82 7.32 -4.03
CA VAL A 235 -10.73 6.26 -3.01
C VAL A 235 -10.49 6.85 -1.62
N ALA A 236 -9.54 7.78 -1.48
CA ALA A 236 -9.26 8.45 -0.21
C ALA A 236 -10.46 9.28 0.28
N GLY A 237 -11.15 9.96 -0.65
CA GLY A 237 -12.36 10.74 -0.38
C GLY A 237 -13.49 9.88 0.20
N ILE A 238 -13.75 8.71 -0.40
CA ILE A 238 -14.75 7.75 0.12
C ILE A 238 -14.35 7.26 1.51
N ALA A 239 -13.09 6.90 1.71
CA ALA A 239 -12.66 6.28 2.95
C ALA A 239 -12.66 7.29 4.12
N LEU A 240 -12.12 8.49 3.92
CA LEU A 240 -11.87 9.42 5.01
C LEU A 240 -11.92 10.91 4.62
N GLY A 241 -12.52 11.29 3.51
CA GLY A 241 -12.63 12.70 3.14
C GLY A 241 -13.34 13.53 4.21
N THR A 242 -12.77 14.69 4.55
CA THR A 242 -13.41 15.73 5.35
C THR A 242 -14.74 16.12 4.71
N PRO A 243 -15.85 16.24 5.47
CA PRO A 243 -17.14 16.62 4.92
C PRO A 243 -17.08 18.02 4.30
N VAL A 244 -17.60 18.14 3.08
CA VAL A 244 -17.65 19.39 2.31
C VAL A 244 -19.05 19.58 1.74
N ASN A 245 -19.49 20.83 1.68
CA ASN A 245 -20.76 21.17 1.03
C ASN A 245 -20.51 21.34 -0.47
N ILE A 246 -21.32 20.67 -1.28
CA ILE A 246 -21.29 20.78 -2.73
C ILE A 246 -22.70 21.07 -3.25
N GLU A 247 -22.76 21.70 -4.40
CA GLU A 247 -23.98 21.78 -5.21
C GLU A 247 -23.88 20.73 -6.32
N PHE A 248 -24.86 19.84 -6.41
CA PHE A 248 -24.97 18.87 -7.50
C PHE A 248 -26.38 18.92 -8.08
N ASN A 249 -26.49 19.23 -9.38
CA ASN A 249 -27.76 19.40 -10.08
C ASN A 249 -28.72 20.38 -9.37
N GLY A 250 -28.19 21.50 -8.84
CA GLY A 250 -28.99 22.51 -8.15
C GLY A 250 -29.38 22.16 -6.70
N VAL A 251 -28.88 21.04 -6.16
CA VAL A 251 -29.16 20.61 -4.79
C VAL A 251 -27.89 20.70 -3.95
N ASN A 252 -27.96 21.48 -2.88
CA ASN A 252 -26.93 21.50 -1.86
C ASN A 252 -26.93 20.20 -1.07
N GLN A 253 -25.79 19.54 -1.02
CA GLN A 253 -25.58 18.31 -0.27
C GLN A 253 -24.20 18.30 0.36
N GLN A 254 -24.07 17.68 1.52
CA GLN A 254 -22.78 17.44 2.14
C GLN A 254 -22.26 16.07 1.71
N VAL A 255 -21.02 16.03 1.24
CA VAL A 255 -20.31 14.79 0.90
C VAL A 255 -19.09 14.64 1.78
N GLY A 256 -18.82 13.43 2.24
CA GLY A 256 -17.72 13.14 3.15
C GLY A 256 -17.41 11.65 3.16
N GLY A 257 -16.26 11.31 3.73
CA GLY A 257 -15.83 9.92 3.86
C GLY A 257 -16.56 9.16 4.97
N VAL A 258 -16.31 7.86 5.01
CA VAL A 258 -16.82 6.96 6.06
C VAL A 258 -16.18 7.26 7.42
N ALA A 259 -14.89 7.61 7.44
CA ALA A 259 -14.13 7.90 8.66
C ALA A 259 -13.37 9.24 8.57
N PRO A 260 -14.08 10.39 8.55
CA PRO A 260 -13.45 11.69 8.35
C PRO A 260 -12.53 12.11 9.50
N ALA A 261 -12.62 11.49 10.66
CA ALA A 261 -11.77 11.78 11.81
C ALA A 261 -10.48 10.93 11.84
N SER A 262 -10.09 10.30 10.73
CA SER A 262 -8.83 9.56 10.58
C SER A 262 -7.72 10.40 9.94
N TYR A 263 -6.47 10.05 10.21
CA TYR A 263 -5.32 10.56 9.48
C TYR A 263 -5.13 9.80 8.16
N LEU A 264 -4.80 10.53 7.10
CA LEU A 264 -4.51 10.01 5.78
C LEU A 264 -3.00 9.82 5.59
N MET A 265 -2.63 8.68 5.02
CA MET A 265 -1.29 8.42 4.51
C MET A 265 -1.41 8.00 3.05
N ILE A 266 -0.75 8.70 2.13
CA ILE A 266 -0.84 8.38 0.69
C ILE A 266 0.46 7.72 0.19
N TYR A 267 0.30 6.66 -0.58
CA TYR A 267 1.39 5.97 -1.27
C TYR A 267 1.02 5.84 -2.74
N LYS A 268 1.67 6.63 -3.59
CA LYS A 268 1.50 6.52 -5.02
C LYS A 268 2.31 5.33 -5.55
N ALA A 269 1.61 4.31 -6.03
CA ALA A 269 2.22 3.10 -6.57
C ALA A 269 1.53 2.60 -7.85
N LEU A 270 0.56 3.35 -8.36
CA LEU A 270 -0.06 3.15 -9.67
C LEU A 270 0.08 4.40 -10.52
N TYR A 271 0.46 4.20 -11.79
CA TYR A 271 0.77 5.26 -12.73
C TYR A 271 0.06 4.99 -14.05
N VAL A 272 -0.38 6.04 -14.73
CA VAL A 272 -0.93 5.89 -16.09
C VAL A 272 0.19 5.48 -17.04
N GLU A 273 0.02 4.35 -17.73
CA GLU A 273 0.90 3.96 -18.84
C GLU A 273 0.48 4.70 -20.13
N PRO A 274 1.39 4.96 -21.10
CA PRO A 274 1.00 5.59 -22.35
C PRO A 274 -0.07 4.77 -23.08
N GLY A 275 -1.19 5.42 -23.41
CA GLY A 275 -2.33 4.77 -24.06
C GLY A 275 -3.02 3.70 -23.20
N GLY A 276 -2.75 3.67 -21.89
CA GLY A 276 -3.21 2.61 -20.98
C GLY A 276 -3.94 3.13 -19.73
N ALA A 277 -4.40 2.18 -18.92
CA ALA A 277 -4.96 2.45 -17.60
C ALA A 277 -3.85 2.75 -16.59
N ALA A 278 -4.25 3.19 -15.39
CA ALA A 278 -3.32 3.28 -14.27
C ALA A 278 -2.94 1.87 -13.76
N THR A 279 -1.63 1.65 -13.64
CA THR A 279 -1.01 0.35 -13.38
C THR A 279 0.11 0.49 -12.35
N GLY A 280 0.26 -0.50 -11.48
CA GLY A 280 1.44 -0.71 -10.64
C GLY A 280 2.01 -2.11 -10.84
N THR A 281 3.31 -2.30 -10.66
CA THR A 281 3.90 -3.65 -10.65
C THR A 281 3.77 -4.25 -9.26
N ASP A 282 3.74 -5.59 -9.15
CA ASP A 282 3.70 -6.24 -7.83
C ASP A 282 4.85 -5.77 -6.91
N THR A 283 6.02 -5.44 -7.46
CA THR A 283 7.19 -4.99 -6.69
C THR A 283 6.98 -3.59 -6.11
N MET A 284 6.40 -2.67 -6.89
CA MET A 284 6.02 -1.33 -6.42
C MET A 284 4.95 -1.42 -5.33
N LEU A 285 3.94 -2.25 -5.55
CA LEU A 285 2.81 -2.38 -4.63
C LEU A 285 3.23 -3.01 -3.31
N LEU A 286 4.13 -4.01 -3.34
CA LEU A 286 4.70 -4.60 -2.13
C LEU A 286 5.60 -3.62 -1.38
N GLU A 287 6.36 -2.78 -2.09
CA GLU A 287 7.16 -1.72 -1.47
C GLU A 287 6.29 -0.70 -0.74
N ALA A 288 5.24 -0.20 -1.40
CA ALA A 288 4.27 0.69 -0.79
C ALA A 288 3.59 0.06 0.44
N LEU A 289 3.28 -1.23 0.39
CA LEU A 289 2.73 -1.97 1.53
C LEU A 289 3.71 -2.03 2.70
N GLU A 290 5.00 -2.30 2.46
CA GLU A 290 5.99 -2.30 3.54
C GLU A 290 6.20 -0.91 4.13
N LEU A 291 6.24 0.13 3.29
CA LEU A 291 6.35 1.51 3.76
C LEU A 291 5.15 1.92 4.61
N ALA A 292 3.93 1.58 4.20
CA ALA A 292 2.73 1.82 5.00
C ALA A 292 2.80 1.17 6.40
N VAL A 293 3.33 -0.06 6.48
CA VAL A 293 3.55 -0.73 7.77
C VAL A 293 4.66 -0.07 8.58
N LYS A 294 5.76 0.34 7.92
CA LYS A 294 6.90 0.99 8.57
C LYS A 294 6.54 2.37 9.13
N ASP A 295 5.75 3.14 8.40
CA ASP A 295 5.18 4.43 8.82
C ASP A 295 4.00 4.27 9.82
N GLY A 296 3.71 3.02 10.20
CA GLY A 296 2.81 2.67 11.28
C GLY A 296 1.32 2.78 10.95
N ALA A 297 0.90 2.60 9.70
CA ALA A 297 -0.51 2.60 9.33
C ALA A 297 -1.30 1.54 10.13
N ASP A 298 -2.51 1.91 10.59
CA ASP A 298 -3.42 1.00 11.28
C ASP A 298 -4.27 0.20 10.29
N ILE A 299 -4.64 0.85 9.19
CA ILE A 299 -5.43 0.29 8.10
C ILE A 299 -4.73 0.61 6.78
N ILE A 300 -4.64 -0.39 5.89
CA ILE A 300 -4.16 -0.19 4.53
C ILE A 300 -5.32 -0.49 3.58
N ASN A 301 -5.70 0.50 2.78
CA ASN A 301 -6.67 0.38 1.71
C ASN A 301 -5.96 0.31 0.35
N ASN A 302 -6.23 -0.78 -0.37
CA ASN A 302 -5.73 -1.01 -1.72
C ASN A 302 -6.88 -1.29 -2.69
N SER A 303 -7.15 -0.36 -3.60
CA SER A 303 -8.24 -0.46 -4.60
C SER A 303 -7.72 -0.90 -5.97
N TRP A 304 -6.90 -1.95 -5.95
CA TRP A 304 -6.24 -2.53 -7.11
C TRP A 304 -6.18 -4.05 -6.99
N GLY A 305 -6.13 -4.76 -8.12
CA GLY A 305 -6.27 -6.22 -8.17
C GLY A 305 -7.70 -6.68 -8.52
N ARG A 306 -7.92 -8.00 -8.73
CA ARG A 306 -9.23 -8.57 -9.14
C ARG A 306 -10.02 -9.14 -7.96
N PRO A 307 -11.36 -9.23 -8.06
CA PRO A 307 -12.15 -10.21 -7.32
C PRO A 307 -11.89 -11.65 -7.84
N LEU A 308 -11.54 -12.55 -6.92
CA LEU A 308 -11.56 -14.02 -6.92
C LEU A 308 -10.46 -14.89 -7.59
N GLN A 309 -10.00 -15.85 -6.75
CA GLN A 309 -9.41 -17.18 -7.00
C GLN A 309 -8.11 -17.29 -7.81
N LEU A 310 -6.97 -17.08 -7.13
CA LEU A 310 -5.64 -17.75 -7.33
C LEU A 310 -4.46 -16.94 -6.79
N ILE A 311 -4.72 -15.95 -5.95
CA ILE A 311 -3.86 -15.70 -4.80
C ILE A 311 -4.53 -16.47 -3.67
N ARG A 312 -4.01 -17.65 -3.29
CA ARG A 312 -4.26 -18.13 -1.91
C ARG A 312 -3.95 -16.93 -1.03
N PRO A 313 -4.91 -16.42 -0.25
CA PRO A 313 -4.80 -15.10 0.33
C PRO A 313 -3.46 -15.01 1.04
N ILE A 314 -2.58 -14.14 0.54
CA ILE A 314 -1.65 -13.51 1.45
C ILE A 314 -2.56 -12.64 2.30
N ARG A 315 -3.06 -13.25 3.38
CA ARG A 315 -4.05 -12.70 4.30
C ARG A 315 -3.34 -11.61 5.10
N PHE A 316 -3.11 -10.45 4.50
CA PHE A 316 -2.70 -9.25 5.25
C PHE A 316 -3.96 -8.55 5.74
N LEU A 317 -4.64 -9.18 6.69
CA LEU A 317 -5.35 -8.43 7.71
C LEU A 317 -4.33 -8.23 8.83
N VAL A 318 -3.51 -7.18 8.74
CA VAL A 318 -2.65 -6.78 9.85
C VAL A 318 -3.55 -6.08 10.86
N ARG A 319 -4.22 -6.86 11.72
CA ARG A 319 -4.89 -6.35 12.92
C ARG A 319 -3.84 -6.10 13.98
N PHE A 320 -3.54 -4.83 14.26
CA PHE A 320 -3.03 -4.46 15.57
C PHE A 320 -4.23 -4.06 16.44
N LEU A 321 -4.34 -4.70 17.61
CA LEU A 321 -5.31 -4.51 18.71
C LEU A 321 -6.58 -5.38 18.75
N PRO A 322 -7.01 -5.79 19.96
CA PRO A 322 -8.05 -6.80 20.16
C PRO A 322 -9.44 -6.14 20.25
N MET A 323 -10.12 -5.95 19.11
CA MET A 323 -11.57 -5.71 19.12
C MET A 323 -12.30 -7.01 18.80
N GLN A 324 -12.42 -7.87 19.81
CA GLN A 324 -13.08 -9.17 19.70
C GLN A 324 -14.61 -9.13 19.90
N LYS A 325 -15.24 -7.95 20.05
CA LYS A 325 -16.67 -7.87 20.42
C LYS A 325 -17.58 -7.02 19.54
N LEU A 326 -17.09 -6.48 18.42
CA LEU A 326 -17.93 -5.65 17.50
C LEU A 326 -18.29 -6.35 16.18
N TRP A 327 -17.87 -7.60 15.97
CA TRP A 327 -18.03 -8.33 14.70
C TRP A 327 -19.21 -9.30 14.64
N GLU A 328 -19.96 -9.51 15.74
CA GLU A 328 -21.13 -10.40 15.75
C GLU A 328 -22.46 -9.72 15.39
N TRP A 329 -22.46 -8.41 15.06
CA TRP A 329 -23.68 -7.66 14.77
C TRP A 329 -23.82 -7.17 13.31
N LEU A 330 -22.91 -7.58 12.41
CA LEU A 330 -22.89 -7.06 11.03
C LEU A 330 -22.91 -8.12 9.93
N TRP A 331 -23.23 -9.38 10.24
CA TRP A 331 -23.65 -10.39 9.26
C TRP A 331 -24.75 -11.25 9.86
#